data_AF-A0A7C4CNP9-F1
#
_entry.id   AF-A0A7C4CNP9-F1
#
_cell.length_a   1.000
_cell.length_b   1.000
_cell.length_c   1.000
_cell.angle_alpha   90.00
_cell.angle_beta   90.00
_cell.angle_gamma   90.00
#
_symmetry.space_group_name_H-M   'P 1'
#
loop_
_entity.id
_entity.type
_entity.pdbx_description
1 polymer ?
#
loop_
_entity_poly.entity_id
_entity_poly.type
_entity_poly.pdbx_seq_one_letter_code
_entity_poly.pdbx_strand_id
1 'polypeptide(L)'
;MDKKILVSMMLIGLVAALAGAGLYAYFSDTETSSNNTFSTGTLDLKVDGYDDPYVPVYFEVEDVKPGDSGSVDIELSNAGSIDGVAYLTFTNVVDDAGTTPEPEPTPDGGELSENLYIKVYVGGELVAEGCLSDLAEELIELGDLEAGETLSITIKWSIDPEVDNVIIGDIVTFDMVFSLKQKLPA
;
A
#
# COMPACT_ATOMS: atom_id res chain seq x y z
N MET A 1 -83.08 -12.43 43.36
CA MET A 1 -81.66 -12.02 43.37
C MET A 1 -81.58 -10.66 44.03
N ASP A 2 -80.88 -10.55 45.15
CA ASP A 2 -80.88 -9.32 45.94
C ASP A 2 -80.06 -8.23 45.25
N LYS A 3 -80.61 -7.02 45.17
CA LYS A 3 -79.94 -5.85 44.54
C LYS A 3 -78.54 -5.62 45.11
N LYS A 4 -78.33 -5.97 46.38
CA LYS A 4 -77.04 -5.87 47.09
C LYS A 4 -75.97 -6.83 46.52
N ILE A 5 -76.37 -8.02 46.07
CA ILE A 5 -75.46 -9.02 45.49
C ILE A 5 -75.05 -8.60 44.08
N LEU A 6 -75.99 -8.08 43.27
CA LEU A 6 -75.71 -7.52 41.94
C LEU A 6 -74.72 -6.34 42.00
N VAL A 7 -74.91 -5.42 42.95
CA VAL A 7 -74.00 -4.29 43.14
C VAL A 7 -72.60 -4.76 43.57
N SER A 8 -72.51 -5.76 44.45
CA SER A 8 -71.23 -6.34 44.87
C SER A 8 -70.47 -7.00 43.71
N MET A 9 -71.16 -7.81 42.89
CA MET A 9 -70.54 -8.46 41.73
C MET A 9 -70.10 -7.44 40.66
N MET A 10 -70.86 -6.36 40.48
CA MET A 10 -70.49 -5.28 39.56
C MET A 10 -69.25 -4.51 40.05
N LEU A 11 -69.15 -4.25 41.35
CA LEU A 11 -67.96 -3.63 41.97
C LEU A 11 -66.72 -4.52 41.86
N ILE A 12 -66.84 -5.83 42.09
CA ILE A 12 -65.73 -6.77 41.94
C ILE A 12 -65.29 -6.86 40.48
N GLY A 13 -66.23 -6.93 39.53
CA GLY A 13 -65.92 -6.90 38.10
C GLY A 13 -65.22 -5.60 37.68
N LEU A 14 -65.64 -4.46 38.23
CA LEU A 14 -65.00 -3.16 37.99
C LEU A 14 -63.56 -3.13 38.54
N VAL A 15 -63.33 -3.60 39.77
CA VAL A 15 -61.99 -3.65 40.37
C VAL A 15 -61.08 -4.61 39.62
N ALA A 16 -61.59 -5.78 39.20
CA ALA A 16 -60.82 -6.74 38.40
C ALA A 16 -60.48 -6.19 37.00
N ALA A 17 -61.40 -5.46 36.37
CA ALA A 17 -61.15 -4.78 35.10
C ALA A 17 -60.11 -3.65 35.25
N LEU A 18 -60.18 -2.87 36.32
CA LEU A 18 -59.22 -1.81 36.63
C LEU A 18 -57.82 -2.36 36.96
N ALA A 19 -57.74 -3.47 37.71
CA ALA A 19 -56.49 -4.15 38.02
C ALA A 19 -55.88 -4.84 36.79
N GLY A 20 -56.71 -5.47 35.95
CA GLY A 20 -56.26 -6.11 34.70
C GLY A 20 -55.81 -5.10 33.64
N ALA A 21 -56.46 -3.94 33.56
CA ALA A 21 -56.01 -2.84 32.71
C ALA A 21 -54.76 -2.14 33.27
N GLY A 22 -54.64 -2.03 34.60
CA GLY A 22 -53.51 -1.37 35.28
C GLY A 22 -52.22 -2.20 35.35
N LEU A 23 -52.29 -3.53 35.27
CA LEU A 23 -51.11 -4.41 35.22
C LEU A 23 -50.57 -4.62 33.79
N TYR A 24 -51.32 -4.26 32.75
CA TYR A 24 -50.92 -4.47 31.36
C TYR A 24 -49.87 -3.45 30.86
N ALA A 25 -49.63 -2.37 31.60
CA ALA A 25 -48.62 -1.39 31.23
C ALA A 25 -47.93 -0.87 32.49
N TYR A 26 -46.72 -1.33 32.82
CA TYR A 26 -45.87 -0.49 33.68
C TYR A 26 -44.35 -0.72 33.64
N PHE A 27 -43.82 -1.85 33.18
CA PHE A 27 -42.36 -2.03 33.09
C PHE A 27 -41.95 -2.49 31.70
N SER A 28 -41.98 -1.55 30.76
CA SER A 28 -41.30 -1.67 29.47
C SER A 28 -40.51 -0.40 29.26
N ASP A 29 -39.21 -0.57 29.06
CA ASP A 29 -38.29 0.48 28.62
C ASP A 29 -37.60 -0.02 27.34
N THR A 30 -37.42 0.87 26.37
CA THR A 30 -36.87 0.54 25.05
C THR A 30 -35.89 1.63 24.67
N GLU A 31 -34.61 1.26 24.63
CA GLU A 31 -33.55 2.16 24.20
C GLU A 31 -33.17 1.88 22.76
N THR A 32 -33.25 2.92 21.93
CA THR A 32 -32.92 2.84 20.51
C THR A 32 -31.59 3.52 20.25
N SER A 33 -30.57 2.73 19.93
CA SER A 33 -29.33 3.27 19.39
C SER A 33 -29.56 3.69 17.93
N SER A 34 -29.79 4.98 17.71
CA SER A 34 -30.05 5.55 16.39
C SER A 34 -28.75 6.05 15.74
N ASN A 35 -28.63 5.94 14.42
CA ASN A 35 -27.49 6.42 13.63
C ASN A 35 -26.15 5.72 13.91
N ASN A 36 -26.16 4.43 14.30
CA ASN A 36 -24.93 3.63 14.30
C ASN A 36 -24.43 3.46 12.86
N THR A 37 -23.17 3.80 12.62
CA THR A 37 -22.51 3.66 11.32
C THR A 37 -21.20 2.89 11.48
N PHE A 38 -20.93 1.97 10.56
CA PHE A 38 -19.60 1.39 10.36
C PHE A 38 -19.11 1.87 9.01
N SER A 39 -17.96 2.54 8.97
CA SER A 39 -17.27 2.92 7.73
C SER A 39 -15.91 2.27 7.71
N THR A 40 -15.52 1.77 6.54
CA THR A 40 -14.14 1.37 6.27
C THR A 40 -13.46 2.52 5.54
N GLY A 41 -12.19 2.75 5.81
CA GLY A 41 -11.37 3.61 4.95
C GLY A 41 -10.80 2.82 3.76
N THR A 42 -9.99 3.50 2.95
CA THR A 42 -9.35 2.98 1.73
C THR A 42 -7.86 3.26 1.75
N LEU A 43 -7.07 2.42 1.09
CA LEU A 43 -5.71 2.75 0.64
C LEU A 43 -5.79 3.04 -0.87
N ASP A 44 -5.14 4.11 -1.31
CA ASP A 44 -5.08 4.48 -2.72
C ASP A 44 -3.72 5.13 -3.00
N LEU A 45 -2.77 4.35 -3.53
CA LEU A 45 -1.43 4.81 -3.85
C LEU A 45 -1.40 5.37 -5.28
N LYS A 46 -0.90 6.59 -5.45
CA LYS A 46 -0.50 7.13 -6.75
C LYS A 46 1.02 7.28 -6.83
N VAL A 47 1.55 7.08 -8.03
CA VAL A 47 2.97 7.29 -8.35
C VAL A 47 3.04 8.40 -9.41
N ASP A 48 3.61 9.55 -9.07
CA ASP A 48 3.54 10.81 -9.83
C ASP A 48 2.12 11.19 -10.28
N GLY A 49 1.13 10.87 -9.43
CA GLY A 49 -0.29 11.09 -9.71
C GLY A 49 -0.95 10.06 -10.64
N TYR A 50 -0.22 9.05 -11.10
CA TYR A 50 -0.75 7.95 -11.91
C TYR A 50 -1.22 6.77 -11.05
N ASP A 51 -2.23 6.08 -11.57
CA ASP A 51 -2.70 4.77 -11.11
C ASP A 51 -2.13 3.64 -11.97
N ASP A 52 -2.05 2.44 -11.43
CA ASP A 52 -1.86 1.22 -12.22
C ASP A 52 -2.98 1.08 -13.29
N PRO A 53 -2.68 0.73 -14.55
CA PRO A 53 -1.37 0.36 -15.13
C PRO A 53 -0.66 1.50 -15.88
N TYR A 54 -0.94 2.76 -15.55
CA TYR A 54 -0.45 3.93 -16.29
C TYR A 54 0.77 4.60 -15.65
N VAL A 55 1.40 3.96 -14.65
CA VAL A 55 2.67 4.43 -14.08
C VAL A 55 3.73 4.46 -15.18
N PRO A 56 4.49 5.56 -15.35
CA PRO A 56 5.45 5.70 -16.44
C PRO A 56 6.68 4.81 -16.26
N VAL A 57 7.40 4.58 -17.37
CA VAL A 57 8.75 4.02 -17.34
C VAL A 57 9.72 5.13 -16.90
N TYR A 58 10.53 4.84 -15.89
CA TYR A 58 11.43 5.82 -15.29
C TYR A 58 12.87 5.75 -15.81
N PHE A 59 13.31 4.57 -16.25
CA PHE A 59 14.63 4.35 -16.82
C PHE A 59 14.49 3.64 -18.16
N GLU A 60 14.89 4.34 -19.21
CA GLU A 60 15.08 3.82 -20.55
C GLU A 60 16.40 4.41 -21.04
N VAL A 61 17.49 3.72 -20.70
CA VAL A 61 18.85 4.19 -20.94
C VAL A 61 19.54 3.15 -21.82
N GLU A 62 20.01 3.59 -22.98
CA GLU A 62 20.77 2.79 -23.92
C GLU A 62 22.26 3.10 -23.80
N ASP A 63 23.11 2.19 -24.29
CA ASP A 63 24.57 2.36 -24.39
C ASP A 63 25.25 2.77 -23.06
N VAL A 64 24.80 2.19 -21.95
CA VAL A 64 25.40 2.37 -20.62
C VAL A 64 26.85 1.85 -20.64
N LYS A 65 27.77 2.63 -20.06
CA LYS A 65 29.20 2.30 -19.97
C LYS A 65 29.77 2.62 -18.58
N PRO A 66 30.97 2.12 -18.23
CA PRO A 66 31.62 2.45 -16.97
C PRO A 66 31.69 3.96 -16.70
N GLY A 67 31.26 4.35 -15.49
CA GLY A 67 31.20 5.75 -15.04
C GLY A 67 29.92 6.51 -15.40
N ASP A 68 29.05 5.94 -16.24
CA ASP A 68 27.74 6.54 -16.49
C ASP A 68 26.85 6.44 -15.24
N SER A 69 25.97 7.42 -15.09
CA SER A 69 25.03 7.49 -13.97
C SER A 69 23.80 8.32 -14.33
N GLY A 70 22.75 8.14 -13.55
CA GLY A 70 21.51 8.87 -13.70
C GLY A 70 20.69 8.89 -12.43
N SER A 71 19.60 9.64 -12.45
CA SER A 71 18.69 9.74 -11.32
C SER A 71 17.28 10.10 -11.77
N VAL A 72 16.30 9.66 -11.01
CA VAL A 72 14.91 10.04 -11.15
C VAL A 72 14.33 10.40 -9.78
N ASP A 73 13.53 11.45 -9.74
CA ASP A 73 12.72 11.82 -8.58
C ASP A 73 11.28 11.38 -8.84
N ILE A 74 10.65 10.74 -7.85
CA ILE A 74 9.30 10.18 -7.95
C ILE A 74 8.51 10.64 -6.71
N GLU A 75 7.28 11.07 -6.92
CA GLU A 75 6.34 11.41 -5.85
C GLU A 75 5.34 10.27 -5.63
N LEU A 76 5.35 9.69 -4.43
CA LEU A 76 4.29 8.78 -3.98
C LEU A 76 3.24 9.58 -3.22
N SER A 77 1.95 9.32 -3.44
CA SER A 77 0.87 9.93 -2.66
C SER A 77 -0.19 8.92 -2.26
N ASN A 78 -0.74 9.07 -1.05
CA ASN A 78 -1.85 8.26 -0.59
C ASN A 78 -3.14 9.07 -0.69
N ALA A 79 -3.88 8.89 -1.78
CA ALA A 79 -5.18 9.51 -1.99
C ALA A 79 -6.33 8.82 -1.20
N GLY A 80 -5.98 7.82 -0.39
CA GLY A 80 -6.91 7.08 0.46
C GLY A 80 -7.28 7.81 1.74
N SER A 81 -7.83 7.05 2.70
CA SER A 81 -8.31 7.53 4.00
C SER A 81 -7.76 6.72 5.19
N ILE A 82 -6.84 5.80 4.92
CA ILE A 82 -6.12 4.99 5.92
C ILE A 82 -4.63 5.23 5.74
N ASP A 83 -3.92 5.37 6.86
CA ASP A 83 -2.46 5.51 6.87
C ASP A 83 -1.78 4.21 6.43
N GLY A 84 -0.70 4.34 5.67
CA GLY A 84 0.06 3.21 5.18
C GLY A 84 1.56 3.37 5.35
N VAL A 85 2.27 2.32 4.98
CA VAL A 85 3.72 2.30 4.81
C VAL A 85 4.00 1.98 3.35
N ALA A 86 4.81 2.82 2.70
CA ALA A 86 5.18 2.68 1.30
C ALA A 86 6.40 1.79 1.14
N TYR A 87 6.42 0.99 0.07
CA TYR A 87 7.50 0.09 -0.28
C TYR A 87 7.83 0.16 -1.77
N LEU A 88 9.09 -0.12 -2.10
CA LEU A 88 9.59 -0.35 -3.46
C LEU A 88 10.15 -1.77 -3.55
N THR A 89 9.92 -2.44 -4.67
CA THR A 89 10.59 -3.68 -5.03
C THR A 89 10.99 -3.63 -6.50
N PHE A 90 12.21 -4.08 -6.80
CA PHE A 90 12.64 -4.36 -8.16
C PHE A 90 12.27 -5.80 -8.49
N THR A 91 11.39 -6.00 -9.46
CA THR A 91 10.92 -7.36 -9.86
C THR A 91 11.26 -7.63 -11.31
N ASN A 92 11.16 -8.90 -11.73
CA ASN A 92 11.38 -9.30 -13.12
C ASN A 92 12.75 -8.83 -13.66
N VAL A 93 13.78 -8.85 -12.81
CA VAL A 93 15.16 -8.58 -13.22
C VAL A 93 15.61 -9.71 -14.15
N VAL A 94 15.88 -9.37 -15.40
CA VAL A 94 16.32 -10.31 -16.43
C VAL A 94 17.50 -9.69 -17.17
N ASP A 95 18.65 -10.36 -17.07
CA ASP A 95 19.83 -10.07 -17.88
C ASP A 95 19.77 -10.80 -19.23
N ASP A 96 20.29 -10.13 -20.25
CA ASP A 96 20.53 -10.64 -21.59
C ASP A 96 21.89 -10.11 -22.06
N ALA A 97 22.78 -11.02 -22.46
CA ALA A 97 24.09 -10.73 -23.06
C ALA A 97 24.00 -9.82 -24.30
N GLY A 98 22.83 -9.74 -24.95
CA GLY A 98 22.60 -8.92 -26.13
C GLY A 98 23.60 -9.24 -27.24
N THR A 99 24.61 -8.38 -27.40
CA THR A 99 25.78 -8.68 -28.24
C THR A 99 27.02 -8.86 -27.39
N THR A 100 27.76 -9.94 -27.62
CA THR A 100 29.05 -10.23 -26.96
C THR A 100 30.25 -9.89 -27.89
N PRO A 101 30.69 -8.62 -28.00
CA PRO A 101 31.87 -8.27 -28.80
C PRO A 101 33.17 -8.75 -28.14
N GLU A 102 34.21 -9.03 -28.93
CA GLU A 102 35.58 -9.24 -28.39
C GLU A 102 36.09 -7.90 -27.83
N PRO A 103 35.87 -7.61 -26.52
CA PRO A 103 36.69 -8.12 -25.41
C PRO A 103 35.92 -8.85 -24.29
N GLU A 104 34.60 -9.02 -24.43
CA GLU A 104 33.73 -9.69 -23.47
C GLU A 104 34.19 -11.14 -23.18
N PRO A 105 34.13 -11.60 -21.91
CA PRO A 105 34.37 -12.99 -21.59
C PRO A 105 33.30 -13.90 -22.23
N THR A 106 33.68 -15.14 -22.56
CA THR A 106 32.73 -16.16 -23.03
C THR A 106 32.82 -17.41 -22.16
N PRO A 107 31.69 -18.03 -21.76
CA PRO A 107 30.31 -17.65 -22.05
C PRO A 107 29.90 -16.37 -21.31
N ASP A 108 29.01 -15.61 -21.96
CA ASP A 108 28.46 -14.34 -21.50
C ASP A 108 26.99 -14.58 -21.09
N GLY A 109 26.63 -14.11 -19.88
CA GLY A 109 25.31 -14.24 -19.30
C GLY A 109 24.52 -12.93 -19.21
N GLY A 110 25.10 -11.79 -19.61
CA GLY A 110 24.61 -10.47 -19.24
C GLY A 110 24.89 -10.20 -17.76
N GLU A 111 25.96 -9.49 -17.45
CA GLU A 111 26.39 -9.17 -16.09
C GLU A 111 26.05 -7.72 -15.69
N LEU A 112 25.26 -7.00 -16.50
CA LEU A 112 24.88 -5.62 -16.23
C LEU A 112 24.13 -5.44 -14.91
N SER A 113 23.19 -6.32 -14.53
CA SER A 113 22.49 -6.19 -13.24
C SER A 113 23.43 -6.29 -12.02
N GLU A 114 24.51 -7.06 -12.13
CA GLU A 114 25.54 -7.21 -11.09
C GLU A 114 26.46 -5.98 -11.00
N ASN A 115 26.46 -5.12 -12.01
CA ASN A 115 27.30 -3.93 -12.11
C ASN A 115 26.48 -2.62 -12.08
N LEU A 116 25.16 -2.71 -12.13
CA LEU A 116 24.24 -1.58 -12.04
C LEU A 116 23.96 -1.25 -10.57
N TYR A 117 24.72 -0.31 -10.02
CA TYR A 117 24.59 0.09 -8.63
C TYR A 117 23.46 1.08 -8.43
N ILE A 118 22.52 0.76 -7.54
CA ILE A 118 21.33 1.55 -7.23
C ILE A 118 21.44 2.16 -5.83
N LYS A 119 20.97 3.40 -5.68
CA LYS A 119 20.75 4.06 -4.40
C LYS A 119 19.35 4.63 -4.34
N VAL A 120 18.61 4.28 -3.29
CA VAL A 120 17.25 4.76 -3.03
C VAL A 120 17.28 5.74 -1.86
N TYR A 121 16.77 6.94 -2.08
CA TYR A 121 16.67 7.99 -1.08
C TYR A 121 15.21 8.34 -0.81
N VAL A 122 14.89 8.66 0.43
CA VAL A 122 13.59 9.19 0.86
C VAL A 122 13.84 10.50 1.60
N GLY A 123 13.25 11.60 1.13
CA GLY A 123 13.48 12.91 1.73
C GLY A 123 14.98 13.34 1.80
N GLY A 124 15.82 12.76 0.94
CA GLY A 124 17.27 12.96 0.92
C GLY A 124 18.09 12.04 1.83
N GLU A 125 17.46 11.18 2.62
CA GLU A 125 18.13 10.14 3.42
C GLU A 125 18.25 8.84 2.61
N LEU A 126 19.43 8.21 2.64
CA LEU A 126 19.66 6.93 1.96
C LEU A 126 18.98 5.80 2.74
N VAL A 127 18.08 5.06 2.10
CA VAL A 127 17.33 3.96 2.74
C VAL A 127 17.73 2.58 2.23
N ALA A 128 18.24 2.48 0.99
CA ALA A 128 18.77 1.24 0.43
C ALA A 128 19.85 1.54 -0.62
N GLU A 129 20.87 0.68 -0.71
CA GLU A 129 21.85 0.68 -1.79
C GLU A 129 22.39 -0.73 -2.06
N GLY A 130 22.77 -0.99 -3.31
CA GLY A 130 23.28 -2.29 -3.74
C GLY A 130 23.27 -2.41 -5.26
N CYS A 131 23.85 -3.48 -5.80
CA CYS A 131 23.68 -3.82 -7.21
C CYS A 131 22.23 -4.24 -7.45
N LEU A 132 21.71 -4.01 -8.67
CA LEU A 132 20.33 -4.34 -9.02
C LEU A 132 20.03 -5.83 -8.77
N SER A 133 20.99 -6.72 -9.06
CA SER A 133 20.87 -8.16 -8.79
C SER A 133 20.70 -8.47 -7.29
N ASP A 134 21.35 -7.73 -6.41
CA ASP A 134 21.26 -7.91 -4.96
C ASP A 134 19.94 -7.38 -4.39
N LEU A 135 19.42 -6.28 -4.95
CA LEU A 135 18.17 -5.64 -4.54
C LEU A 135 16.92 -6.29 -5.17
N ALA A 136 17.10 -7.23 -6.09
CA ALA A 136 16.00 -7.91 -6.77
C ALA A 136 15.11 -8.65 -5.76
N GLU A 137 13.79 -8.47 -5.89
CA GLU A 137 12.77 -9.03 -5.00
C GLU A 137 12.84 -8.58 -3.52
N GLU A 138 13.74 -7.64 -3.17
CA GLU A 138 13.80 -7.07 -1.83
C GLU A 138 12.63 -6.09 -1.62
N LEU A 139 11.98 -6.20 -0.46
CA LEU A 139 10.93 -5.27 -0.04
C LEU A 139 11.55 -4.09 0.69
N ILE A 140 11.92 -3.04 -0.06
CA ILE A 140 12.55 -1.84 0.47
C ILE A 140 11.48 -0.95 1.11
N GLU A 141 11.57 -0.71 2.41
CA GLU A 141 10.68 0.21 3.12
C GLU A 141 11.06 1.67 2.81
N LEU A 142 10.12 2.42 2.27
CA LEU A 142 10.29 3.85 1.97
C LEU A 142 9.81 4.72 3.14
N GLY A 143 9.00 4.16 4.03
CA GLY A 143 8.52 4.83 5.24
C GLY A 143 7.02 5.07 5.26
N ASP A 144 6.58 5.76 6.31
CA ASP A 144 5.17 6.10 6.53
C ASP A 144 4.63 7.01 5.42
N LEU A 145 3.43 6.71 4.94
CA LEU A 145 2.65 7.52 4.01
C LEU A 145 1.21 7.61 4.52
N GLU A 146 0.96 8.60 5.35
CA GLU A 146 -0.35 8.88 5.95
C GLU A 146 -1.40 9.26 4.89
N ALA A 147 -2.67 9.14 5.23
CA ALA A 147 -3.75 9.49 4.32
C ALA A 147 -3.71 10.98 3.92
N GLY A 148 -3.70 11.25 2.62
CA GLY A 148 -3.64 12.59 2.04
C GLY A 148 -2.22 13.16 1.91
N GLU A 149 -1.20 12.46 2.40
CA GLU A 149 0.19 12.91 2.35
C GLU A 149 0.94 12.42 1.11
N THR A 150 2.12 13.00 0.90
CA THR A 150 3.05 12.68 -0.19
C THR A 150 4.43 12.33 0.35
N LEU A 151 5.12 11.41 -0.31
CA LEU A 151 6.50 11.02 -0.03
C LEU A 151 7.33 11.14 -1.29
N SER A 152 8.35 12.01 -1.26
CA SER A 152 9.30 12.14 -2.36
C SER A 152 10.45 11.16 -2.20
N ILE A 153 10.71 10.39 -3.25
CA ILE A 153 11.83 9.46 -3.34
C ILE A 153 12.74 9.84 -4.50
N THR A 154 14.03 9.55 -4.36
CA THR A 154 15.01 9.69 -5.44
C THR A 154 15.70 8.35 -5.64
N ILE A 155 15.65 7.80 -6.85
CA ILE A 155 16.40 6.60 -7.22
C ILE A 155 17.56 7.05 -8.11
N LYS A 156 18.78 6.68 -7.74
CA LYS A 156 19.98 6.92 -8.52
C LYS A 156 20.58 5.60 -8.97
N TRP A 157 21.16 5.60 -10.16
CA TRP A 157 21.93 4.48 -10.66
C TRP A 157 23.31 4.96 -11.11
N SER A 158 24.28 4.06 -11.07
CA SER A 158 25.63 4.29 -11.58
C SER A 158 26.30 2.98 -11.95
N ILE A 159 27.19 3.03 -12.94
CA ILE A 159 28.17 1.98 -13.18
C ILE A 159 29.51 2.40 -12.60
N ASP A 160 30.18 1.51 -11.87
CA ASP A 160 31.53 1.78 -11.38
C ASP A 160 32.47 2.09 -12.57
N PRO A 161 33.22 3.20 -12.57
CA PRO A 161 34.17 3.51 -13.63
C PRO A 161 35.29 2.46 -13.79
N GLU A 162 35.47 1.57 -12.83
CA GLU A 162 36.44 0.48 -12.87
C GLU A 162 35.87 -0.85 -13.41
N VAL A 163 34.56 -0.92 -13.75
CA VAL A 163 33.99 -2.10 -14.43
C VAL A 163 34.73 -2.31 -15.76
N ASP A 164 35.17 -3.56 -16.00
CA ASP A 164 35.86 -3.94 -17.23
C ASP A 164 34.85 -4.11 -18.39
N ASN A 165 35.28 -4.73 -19.48
CA ASN A 165 34.49 -5.01 -20.67
C ASN A 165 33.51 -6.19 -20.48
N VAL A 166 32.89 -6.32 -19.31
CA VAL A 166 31.96 -7.41 -18.94
C VAL A 166 30.50 -6.97 -18.90
N ILE A 167 30.22 -5.77 -19.43
CA ILE A 167 28.86 -5.21 -19.50
C ILE A 167 28.54 -4.64 -20.88
N ILE A 168 29.43 -4.85 -21.85
CA ILE A 168 29.40 -4.25 -23.17
C ILE A 168 28.42 -5.01 -24.04
N GLY A 169 27.30 -4.36 -24.34
CA GLY A 169 26.26 -4.93 -25.20
C GLY A 169 25.18 -5.66 -24.40
N ASP A 170 25.42 -5.85 -23.11
CA ASP A 170 24.46 -6.35 -22.14
C ASP A 170 23.22 -5.47 -22.03
N ILE A 171 22.13 -6.14 -21.70
CA ILE A 171 20.83 -5.55 -21.48
C ILE A 171 20.32 -6.12 -20.16
N VAL A 172 19.83 -5.24 -19.29
CA VAL A 172 19.02 -5.65 -18.14
C VAL A 172 17.64 -5.03 -18.28
N THR A 173 16.61 -5.83 -18.05
CA THR A 173 15.22 -5.36 -17.92
C THR A 173 14.72 -5.65 -16.51
N PHE A 174 13.88 -4.77 -15.98
CA PHE A 174 13.28 -4.91 -14.65
C PHE A 174 12.04 -4.02 -14.52
N ASP A 175 11.18 -4.37 -13.57
CA ASP A 175 10.04 -3.55 -13.16
C ASP A 175 10.30 -2.91 -11.79
N MET A 176 9.78 -1.71 -11.58
CA MET A 176 9.72 -1.08 -10.26
C MET A 176 8.29 -1.13 -9.74
N VAL A 177 8.06 -1.89 -8.67
CA VAL A 177 6.75 -2.06 -8.06
C VAL A 177 6.68 -1.23 -6.78
N PHE A 178 5.83 -0.22 -6.79
CA PHE A 178 5.47 0.55 -5.59
C PHE A 178 4.24 -0.06 -4.93
N SER A 179 4.26 -0.20 -3.61
CA SER A 179 3.11 -0.70 -2.86
C SER A 179 2.87 0.07 -1.58
N LEU A 180 1.60 0.16 -1.18
CA LEU A 180 1.17 0.79 0.06
C LEU A 180 0.45 -0.25 0.90
N LYS A 181 0.96 -0.52 2.11
CA LYS A 181 0.35 -1.46 3.05
C LYS A 181 -0.22 -0.71 4.24
N GLN A 182 -1.37 -1.13 4.74
CA GLN A 182 -2.00 -0.48 5.89
C GLN A 182 -1.06 -0.50 7.09
N LYS A 183 -0.91 0.65 7.75
CA LYS A 183 -0.23 0.74 9.03
C LYS A 183 -1.12 0.10 10.10
N LEU A 184 -0.67 -1.00 10.69
CA LEU A 184 -1.41 -1.64 11.78
C LEU A 184 -1.29 -0.78 13.06
N PRO A 185 -2.36 -0.67 13.87
CA PRO A 185 -2.27 0.03 15.15
C PRO A 185 -1.25 -0.66 16.07
N ALA A 186 -0.42 0.15 16.74
CA ALA A 186 0.56 -0.29 17.73
C ALA A 186 -0.07 -0.92 18.98
#